data_AF-A0A535Y1P2-F1
#
_entry.id   AF-A0A535Y1P2-F1
#
_cell.length_a   1.000
_cell.length_b   1.000
_cell.length_c   1.000
_cell.angle_alpha   90.00
_cell.angle_beta   90.00
_cell.angle_gamma   90.00
#
_symmetry.space_group_name_H-M   'P 1'
#
loop_
_entity.id
_entity.type
_entity.pdbx_description
1 polymer ?
#
loop_
_entity_poly.entity_id
_entity_poly.type
_entity_poly.pdbx_seq_one_letter_code
_entity_poly.pdbx_strand_id
1 'polypeptide(L)' 'MVVSSPDNLRKTREHGFSIQGLKSRHRRRVETMRVGDRLLYYVTGRMGFAATVTVASPMYEDHTPIWRSARRDE' A
#
# COMPACT_ATOMS: atom_id res chain seq x y z
N MET A 1 7.77 3.90 -1.84
CA MET A 1 7.25 2.93 -2.81
C MET A 1 6.60 1.77 -2.09
N VAL A 2 5.42 1.37 -2.57
CA VAL A 2 4.65 0.21 -2.14
C VAL A 2 4.74 -0.85 -3.22
N VAL A 3 5.11 -2.05 -2.80
CA VAL A 3 5.16 -3.22 -3.68
C VAL A 3 3.88 -4.00 -3.47
N SER A 4 3.11 -4.19 -4.53
CA SER A 4 1.79 -4.83 -4.48
C SER A 4 1.65 -5.92 -5.56
N SER A 5 0.78 -6.89 -5.32
CA SER A 5 0.33 -7.81 -6.37
C SER A 5 -0.73 -7.14 -7.24
N PRO A 6 -1.00 -7.65 -8.45
CA PRO A 6 -2.10 -7.15 -9.28
C PRO A 6 -3.46 -7.14 -8.56
N ASP A 7 -3.77 -8.20 -7.81
CA ASP A 7 -5.02 -8.29 -7.05
C ASP A 7 -5.13 -7.28 -5.91
N ASN A 8 -4.04 -7.08 -5.15
CA ASN A 8 -4.04 -6.11 -4.06
C ASN A 8 -4.11 -4.68 -4.59
N LEU A 9 -3.48 -4.38 -5.74
CA LEU A 9 -3.65 -3.07 -6.37
C LEU A 9 -5.09 -2.86 -6.85
N ARG A 10 -5.74 -3.88 -7.42
CA ARG A 10 -7.15 -3.81 -7.80
C ARG A 10 -8.03 -3.54 -6.57
N LYS A 11 -7.78 -4.19 -5.44
CA LYS A 11 -8.47 -3.90 -4.17
C LYS A 11 -8.26 -2.45 -3.73
N THR A 12 -7.03 -1.94 -3.72
CA THR A 12 -6.75 -0.52 -3.43
C THR A 12 -7.52 0.41 -4.37
N ARG A 13 -7.63 0.06 -5.65
CA ARG A 13 -8.40 0.83 -6.64
C ARG A 13 -9.91 0.76 -6.40
N GLU A 14 -10.46 -0.39 -6.00
CA GLU A 14 -11.87 -0.53 -5.60
C GLU A 14 -12.21 0.39 -4.42
N HIS A 15 -11.25 0.64 -3.52
CA HIS A 15 -11.36 1.63 -2.44
C HIS A 15 -11.03 3.06 -2.87
N GLY A 16 -10.85 3.33 -4.16
CA GLY A 16 -10.57 4.67 -4.69
C GLY A 16 -9.23 5.25 -4.23
N PHE A 17 -8.25 4.41 -3.86
CA PHE A 17 -6.98 4.84 -3.24
C PHE A 17 -7.12 5.64 -1.93
N SER A 18 -8.28 5.55 -1.27
CA SER A 18 -8.55 6.24 0.00
C SER A 18 -7.78 5.63 1.18
N ILE A 19 -7.43 4.35 1.10
CA ILE A 19 -6.73 3.60 2.15
C ILE A 19 -5.66 2.69 1.53
N GLN A 20 -4.53 2.56 2.23
CA GLN A 20 -3.46 1.65 1.85
C GLN A 20 -2.85 0.98 3.08
N GLY A 21 -3.04 -0.32 3.20
CA GLY A 21 -2.44 -1.13 4.26
C GLY A 21 -0.95 -1.34 4.04
N LEU A 22 -0.18 -1.24 5.13
CA LEU A 22 1.24 -1.56 5.17
C LEU A 22 1.51 -2.50 6.34
N LYS A 23 2.33 -3.53 6.11
CA LYS A 23 2.68 -4.51 7.14
C LYS A 23 3.38 -3.82 8.31
N SER A 24 3.12 -4.26 9.54
CA SER A 24 3.63 -3.65 10.78
C SER A 24 5.15 -3.51 10.83
N ARG A 25 5.90 -4.40 10.15
CA ARG A 25 7.37 -4.28 9.98
C ARG A 25 7.84 -2.98 9.30
N HIS A 26 6.93 -2.29 8.62
CA HIS A 26 7.20 -1.00 7.97
C HIS A 26 6.76 0.20 8.81
N ARG A 27 6.25 0.01 10.05
CA ARG A 27 5.71 1.06 10.93
C ARG A 27 6.59 2.32 10.99
N ARG A 28 7.89 2.18 11.31
CA ARG A 28 8.83 3.32 11.38
C ARG A 28 8.85 4.18 10.11
N ARG A 29 8.70 3.56 8.93
CA ARG A 29 8.65 4.29 7.66
C ARG A 29 7.33 5.04 7.52
N VAL A 30 6.21 4.43 7.91
CA VAL A 30 4.88 5.05 7.79
C VAL A 30 4.74 6.23 8.76
N GLU A 31 5.33 6.12 9.95
CA GLU A 31 5.35 7.19 10.96
C GLU A 31 6.03 8.47 10.46
N THR A 32 6.99 8.35 9.52
CA THR A 32 7.64 9.51 8.89
C THR A 32 6.86 10.14 7.75
N MET A 33 5.80 9.49 7.26
CA MET A 33 5.03 9.98 6.10
C MET A 33 4.11 11.12 6.52
N ARG A 34 4.06 12.15 5.69
CA ARG A 34 3.29 13.36 5.93
C ARG A 34 2.27 13.58 4.81
N VAL A 35 1.22 14.32 5.13
CA VAL A 35 0.26 14.79 4.12
C VAL A 35 1.02 15.57 3.04
N GLY A 36 0.74 15.27 1.78
CA GLY A 36 1.45 15.82 0.62
C GLY A 36 2.57 14.94 0.07
N ASP A 37 3.05 13.96 0.83
CA ASP A 37 4.06 13.00 0.34
C ASP A 37 3.51 12.18 -0.83
N ARG A 38 4.40 11.79 -1.75
CA ARG A 38 4.04 10.93 -2.90
C ARG A 38 4.37 9.47 -2.63
N LEU A 39 3.37 8.59 -2.74
CA LEU A 39 3.58 7.15 -2.84
C LEU A 39 3.62 6.71 -4.31
N LEU A 40 4.57 5.83 -4.61
CA LEU A 40 4.65 5.10 -5.88
C LEU A 40 4.24 3.64 -5.67
N TYR A 41 3.41 3.11 -6.56
CA TYR A 41 3.04 1.69 -6.60
C TYR A 41 3.84 0.94 -7.66
N TYR A 42 4.52 -0.13 -7.22
CA TYR A 42 5.18 -1.11 -8.09
C TYR A 42 4.44 -2.44 -8.03
N VAL A 43 4.11 -3.01 -9.18
CA VAL A 43 3.32 -4.25 -9.28
C VAL A 43 4.24 -5.41 -9.67
N THR A 44 4.50 -6.34 -8.75
CA THR A 44 5.46 -7.44 -8.96
C THR A 44 5.10 -8.33 -10.14
N GLY A 45 3.82 -8.73 -10.27
CA GLY A 45 3.36 -9.59 -11.37
C GLY A 45 3.33 -8.92 -12.75
N ARG A 46 3.55 -7.60 -12.82
CA ARG A 46 3.65 -6.84 -14.09
C ARG A 46 5.00 -6.17 -14.28
N MET A 47 5.90 -6.30 -13.31
CA MET A 47 7.22 -5.67 -13.28
C MET A 47 7.20 -4.18 -13.65
N GLY A 48 6.23 -3.42 -13.13
CA GLY A 48 5.99 -2.06 -13.58
C GLY A 48 5.42 -1.12 -12.52
N PHE A 49 5.65 0.18 -12.73
CA PHE A 49 5.02 1.23 -11.98
C PHE A 49 3.59 1.44 -12.47
N ALA A 50 2.63 1.42 -11.55
CA ALA A 50 1.21 1.41 -11.92
C ALA A 50 0.45 2.67 -11.51
N ALA A 51 0.89 3.36 -10.45
CA ALA A 51 0.22 4.56 -9.96
C ALA A 51 1.13 5.38 -9.04
N THR A 52 0.85 6.68 -8.97
CA THR A 52 1.31 7.54 -7.88
C THR A 52 0.12 8.12 -7.14
N VAL A 53 0.18 8.20 -5.82
CA VAL A 53 -0.85 8.82 -4.99
C VAL A 53 -0.23 9.81 -4.02
N THR A 54 -1.04 10.75 -3.54
CA THR A 54 -0.64 11.71 -2.52
C THR A 54 -1.18 11.25 -1.17
N VAL A 55 -0.34 11.25 -0.14
CA VAL A 55 -0.76 10.97 1.24
C VAL A 55 -1.71 12.08 1.68
N ALA A 56 -2.92 11.70 2.08
CA ALA A 56 -3.98 12.63 2.47
C ALA A 56 -4.22 12.68 4.00
N SER A 57 -3.67 11.74 4.77
CA SER A 57 -3.80 11.69 6.23
C SER A 57 -2.54 11.14 6.89
N PRO A 58 -2.33 11.41 8.18
CA PRO A 58 -1.39 10.65 9.00
C PRO A 58 -1.74 9.15 9.03
N MET A 59 -0.78 8.34 9.46
CA MET A 59 -1.03 6.91 9.67
C MET A 59 -1.98 6.67 10.84
N TYR A 60 -2.73 5.58 10.76
CA TYR A 60 -3.47 5.02 11.88
C TYR A 60 -3.36 3.50 11.86
N GLU A 61 -3.75 2.86 12.95
CA GLU A 61 -3.74 1.41 13.08
C GLU A 61 -5.15 0.85 12.85
N ASP A 62 -5.24 -0.16 11.98
CA ASP A 62 -6.46 -0.89 11.64
C ASP A 62 -6.06 -2.32 11.26
N HIS A 63 -6.90 -3.29 11.60
CA HIS A 63 -6.70 -4.71 11.38
C HIS A 63 -7.72 -5.32 10.41
N THR A 64 -8.54 -4.51 9.75
CA THR A 64 -9.52 -4.96 8.75
C THR A 64 -8.79 -5.64 7.58
N PRO A 65 -9.11 -6.91 7.26
CA PRO A 65 -8.36 -7.71 6.28
C PRO A 65 -8.76 -7.38 4.82
N ILE A 66 -8.43 -6.17 4.35
CA ILE A 66 -8.74 -5.69 2.99
C ILE A 66 -7.82 -6.32 1.92
N TRP A 67 -6.54 -6.47 2.23
CA TRP A 67 -5.52 -7.00 1.32
C TRP A 67 -5.13 -8.42 1.69
N ARG A 68 -4.82 -9.23 0.67
CA ARG A 68 -4.32 -10.59 0.88
C ARG A 68 -2.82 -10.58 1.08
N SER A 69 -2.35 -11.19 2.16
CA SER A 69 -0.96 -11.62 2.26
C SER A 69 -0.80 -12.88 1.42
N ALA A 70 -0.07 -12.81 0.32
CA ALA A 70 0.62 -14.00 -0.15
C ALA A 70 1.65 -14.32 0.95
N ARG A 71 1.43 -15.41 1.70
CA ARG A 71 2.56 -16.09 2.33
C ARG A 71 3.49 -16.43 1.17
N ARG A 72 4.74 -15.97 1.23
CA ARG A 72 5.81 -16.77 0.65
C ARG A 72 5.84 -17.96 1.61
N ASP A 73 5.29 -19.09 1.18
CA ASP A 73 5.70 -20.35 1.78
C ASP A 73 7.21 -20.41 1.50
N GLU A 74 7.98 -20.34 2.58
CA GLU A 74 9.39 -20.69 2.64
C GLU A 74 9.49 -21.91 3.56
#